data_AF-A0A0P0CLF6-F1
#
_entry.id   AF-A0A0P0CLF6-F1
#
_cell.length_a   1.000
_cell.length_b   1.000
_cell.length_c   1.000
_cell.angle_alpha   90.00
_cell.angle_beta   90.00
_cell.angle_gamma   90.00
#
_symmetry.space_group_name_H-M   'P 1'
#
loop_
_entity.id
_entity.type
_entity.pdbx_description
1 polymer ?
#
loop_
_entity_poly.entity_id
_entity_poly.type
_entity_poly.pdbx_seq_one_letter_code
_entity_poly.pdbx_strand_id
1 'polypeptide(L)'
;MKIIKRVYWCIFPASFLLGALLQSCKEENAEDLFLGGQVEAKSYYLTNVLPILNSKCFSCHNYHSSSGTRYDTYAKAAAMAEEIANRTSSAHPNSMMPPPSANPLTDNEKKTLQQFLQLVKGGGENLNDEQKYGVSISWTAYKFPEYTRRVGVTGTFDKTYITYKKKEAANIYDFLNGAEILIPTNTANVGNDSLKSSNVINSFFSYFTPVIYGHVMAINSLSKRASVKITMNGFSQEVIFEIEEAGENLIFTGEVQDIGYFNANAALNALQRACGQYHQDKVWPDISLKAEIKNFRKFSSTPLK
;
A
#
# COMPACT_ATOMS: atom_id res chain seq x y z
N MET A 1 -2.76 -69.68 49.56
CA MET A 1 -1.72 -69.39 50.56
C MET A 1 -1.49 -67.89 50.58
N LYS A 2 -1.87 -67.23 51.69
CA LYS A 2 -1.68 -65.79 51.93
C LYS A 2 -0.20 -65.45 51.98
N ILE A 3 0.25 -64.37 51.33
CA ILE A 3 1.23 -63.44 51.91
C ILE A 3 0.91 -62.02 51.41
N ILE A 4 0.50 -61.17 52.35
CA ILE A 4 0.46 -59.72 52.29
C ILE A 4 1.86 -59.22 52.70
N LYS A 5 2.45 -58.24 52.00
CA LYS A 5 3.31 -57.23 52.63
C LYS A 5 3.17 -55.85 51.99
N ARG A 6 3.13 -54.88 52.90
CA ARG A 6 2.90 -53.42 52.87
C ARG A 6 3.87 -52.63 51.97
N VAL A 7 3.38 -51.64 51.23
CA VAL A 7 3.42 -50.17 51.49
C VAL A 7 4.82 -49.59 51.64
N TYR A 8 5.22 -48.73 50.68
CA TYR A 8 5.92 -47.48 50.95
C TYR A 8 5.45 -46.39 49.99
N TRP A 9 5.02 -45.27 50.59
CA TRP A 9 4.89 -43.95 50.00
C TRP A 9 6.27 -43.43 49.58
N CYS A 10 6.36 -42.84 48.39
CA CYS A 10 7.23 -41.69 48.14
C CYS A 10 6.47 -40.66 47.32
N ILE A 11 6.31 -39.51 47.96
CA ILE A 11 5.81 -38.23 47.44
C ILE A 11 6.92 -37.58 46.60
N PHE A 12 6.51 -36.66 45.71
CA PHE A 12 7.23 -35.57 45.02
C PHE A 12 7.37 -35.72 43.49
N PRO A 13 7.25 -34.61 42.73
CA PRO A 13 6.01 -33.86 42.55
C PRO A 13 5.70 -33.68 41.04
N ALA A 14 4.42 -33.41 40.75
CA ALA A 14 3.99 -32.98 39.42
C ALA A 14 4.67 -31.64 39.06
N SER A 15 5.67 -31.69 38.18
CA SER A 15 6.14 -30.50 37.45
C SER A 15 5.09 -30.17 36.39
N PHE A 16 4.12 -29.37 36.79
CA PHE A 16 3.20 -28.69 35.90
C PHE A 16 4.02 -27.66 35.12
N LEU A 17 4.38 -28.01 33.88
CA LEU A 17 4.93 -27.10 32.89
C LEU A 17 3.85 -26.07 32.54
N LEU A 18 3.74 -25.05 33.39
CA LEU A 18 2.93 -23.88 33.14
C LEU A 18 3.65 -23.08 32.05
N GLY A 19 3.21 -23.30 30.81
CA GLY A 19 3.57 -22.49 29.66
C GLY A 19 3.13 -21.05 29.91
N ALA A 20 4.02 -20.26 30.50
CA ALA A 20 3.94 -18.82 30.46
C ALA A 20 4.36 -18.37 29.05
N LEU A 21 3.35 -18.27 28.19
CA LEU A 21 3.34 -17.35 27.05
C LEU A 21 3.66 -15.95 27.60
N LEU A 22 4.95 -15.61 27.65
CA LEU A 22 5.35 -14.21 27.67
C LEU A 22 5.01 -13.67 26.29
N GLN A 23 3.80 -13.10 26.21
CA GLN A 23 3.40 -12.18 25.17
C GLN A 23 4.53 -11.15 25.01
N SER A 24 5.27 -11.30 23.92
CA SER A 24 5.98 -10.18 23.34
C SER A 24 4.91 -9.15 22.98
N CYS A 25 4.71 -8.17 23.84
CA CYS A 25 4.09 -6.92 23.45
C CYS A 25 5.01 -6.29 22.42
N LYS A 26 4.80 -6.61 21.14
CA LYS A 26 5.22 -5.71 20.07
C LYS A 26 4.37 -4.46 20.24
N GLU A 27 5.04 -3.32 20.33
CA GLU A 27 4.42 -2.02 20.15
C GLU A 27 3.62 -2.05 18.85
N GLU A 28 2.29 -2.11 18.99
CA GLU A 28 1.39 -1.80 17.90
C GLU A 28 1.54 -0.30 17.65
N ASN A 29 2.42 0.05 16.71
CA ASN A 29 2.51 1.42 16.23
C ASN A 29 1.13 1.78 15.69
N ALA A 30 0.47 2.71 16.37
CA ALA A 30 -0.85 3.29 16.07
C ALA A 30 -0.87 4.09 14.76
N GLU A 31 -0.09 3.69 13.76
CA GLU A 31 0.00 4.31 12.44
C GLU A 31 -1.01 3.74 11.43
N ASP A 32 -2.08 3.07 11.87
CA ASP A 32 -2.99 2.31 10.96
C ASP A 32 -4.44 2.80 10.89
N LEU A 33 -4.68 4.05 11.30
CA LEU A 33 -5.96 4.73 11.13
C LEU A 33 -5.75 5.97 10.25
N PHE A 34 -6.07 5.87 8.97
CA PHE A 34 -5.92 6.97 8.01
C PHE A 34 -7.26 7.40 7.42
N LEU A 35 -7.51 8.70 7.55
CA LEU A 35 -8.60 9.45 6.94
C LEU A 35 -8.11 10.14 5.65
N GLY A 36 -9.01 10.29 4.67
CA GLY A 36 -8.76 10.39 3.22
C GLY A 36 -7.91 11.54 2.67
N GLY A 37 -7.40 12.44 3.50
CA GLY A 37 -6.46 13.48 3.08
C GLY A 37 -4.98 13.15 3.31
N GLN A 38 -4.69 12.13 4.12
CA GLN A 38 -3.31 11.74 4.42
C GLN A 38 -2.68 10.85 3.33
N VAL A 39 -3.46 10.32 2.39
CA VAL A 39 -2.99 9.33 1.39
C VAL A 39 -2.14 10.00 0.30
N GLU A 40 -2.63 11.09 -0.29
CA GLU A 40 -1.89 11.84 -1.32
C GLU A 40 -0.60 12.43 -0.73
N ALA A 41 -0.71 13.04 0.46
CA ALA A 41 0.43 13.56 1.20
C ALA A 41 1.47 12.47 1.55
N LYS A 42 1.03 11.28 1.99
CA LYS A 42 1.93 10.17 2.33
C LYS A 42 2.60 9.55 1.11
N SER A 43 1.89 9.41 -0.01
CA SER A 43 2.52 8.99 -1.27
C SER A 43 3.55 9.99 -1.74
N TYR A 44 3.17 11.27 -1.76
CA TYR A 44 4.06 12.34 -2.17
C TYR A 44 5.30 12.39 -1.27
N TYR A 45 5.11 12.15 0.03
CA TYR A 45 6.19 12.02 0.99
C TYR A 45 7.15 10.88 0.63
N LEU A 46 6.64 9.65 0.49
CA LEU A 46 7.48 8.47 0.25
C LEU A 46 8.26 8.58 -1.07
N THR A 47 7.64 9.13 -2.11
CA THR A 47 8.23 9.18 -3.46
C THR A 47 9.15 10.37 -3.65
N ASN A 48 8.81 11.54 -3.12
CA ASN A 48 9.50 12.80 -3.47
C ASN A 48 10.21 13.45 -2.28
N VAL A 49 9.61 13.41 -1.08
CA VAL A 49 10.14 14.13 0.09
C VAL A 49 11.19 13.32 0.82
N LEU A 50 10.92 12.03 1.07
CA LEU A 50 11.81 11.15 1.82
C LEU A 50 13.22 11.05 1.20
N PRO A 51 13.40 10.96 -0.13
CA PRO A 51 14.74 11.00 -0.74
C PRO A 51 15.51 12.30 -0.44
N ILE A 52 14.81 13.44 -0.45
CA ILE A 52 15.40 14.76 -0.13
C ILE A 52 15.81 14.78 1.35
N LEU A 53 14.92 14.38 2.24
CA LEU A 53 15.20 14.35 3.69
C LEU A 53 16.37 13.43 4.02
N ASN A 54 16.42 12.24 3.41
CA ASN A 54 17.51 11.28 3.62
C ASN A 54 18.86 11.80 3.11
N SER A 55 18.88 12.51 1.98
CA SER A 55 20.13 12.97 1.36
C SER A 55 20.62 14.33 1.88
N LYS A 56 19.71 15.23 2.29
CA LYS A 56 20.04 16.62 2.62
C LYS A 56 19.89 16.97 4.09
N CYS A 57 19.02 16.28 4.82
CA CYS A 57 18.67 16.64 6.20
C CYS A 57 19.19 15.62 7.21
N PHE A 58 19.21 14.34 6.85
CA PHE A 58 19.43 13.26 7.81
C PHE A 58 20.79 13.32 8.51
N SER A 59 21.85 13.68 7.80
CA SER A 59 23.21 13.74 8.37
C SER A 59 23.33 14.68 9.58
N CYS A 60 22.55 15.77 9.62
CA CYS A 60 22.53 16.72 10.74
C CYS A 60 21.38 16.47 11.74
N HIS A 61 20.32 15.78 11.31
CA HIS A 61 19.12 15.52 12.14
C HIS A 61 19.08 14.13 12.79
N ASN A 62 20.13 13.31 12.66
CA ASN A 62 20.17 11.94 13.19
C ASN A 62 20.44 11.86 14.72
N TYR A 63 20.59 12.99 15.42
CA TYR A 63 21.27 12.97 16.72
C TYR A 63 20.47 12.37 17.89
N HIS A 64 19.14 12.22 17.82
CA HIS A 64 18.39 11.45 18.81
C HIS A 64 17.21 10.70 18.17
N SER A 65 17.15 9.39 18.35
CA SER A 65 16.04 8.53 17.87
C SER A 65 14.70 8.84 18.56
N SER A 66 14.74 9.53 19.70
CA SER A 66 13.60 9.86 20.57
C SER A 66 13.16 11.32 20.54
N SER A 67 13.90 12.24 19.89
CA SER A 67 13.47 13.64 19.76
C SER A 67 12.60 13.83 18.51
N GLY A 68 11.55 14.64 18.60
CA GLY A 68 10.62 14.98 17.52
C GLY A 68 11.23 15.69 16.30
N THR A 69 12.55 15.66 16.13
CA THR A 69 13.33 16.32 15.08
C THR A 69 13.74 15.38 13.95
N ARG A 70 13.33 14.10 13.99
CA ARG A 70 13.52 13.14 12.90
C ARG A 70 12.29 13.12 11.99
N TYR A 71 12.51 13.28 10.70
CA TYR A 71 11.46 13.29 9.67
C TYR A 71 11.49 12.00 8.85
N ASP A 72 11.83 10.88 9.48
CA ASP A 72 12.03 9.58 8.83
C ASP A 72 10.72 8.82 8.60
N THR A 73 9.65 9.20 9.30
CA THR A 73 8.31 8.70 9.05
C THR A 73 7.41 9.81 8.51
N TYR A 74 6.39 9.40 7.75
CA TYR A 74 5.37 10.32 7.27
C TYR A 74 4.73 11.09 8.42
N ALA A 75 4.37 10.42 9.53
CA ALA A 75 3.69 11.06 10.65
C ALA A 75 4.52 12.21 11.23
N LYS A 76 5.82 12.00 11.43
CA LYS A 76 6.72 13.05 11.95
C LYS A 76 6.95 14.16 10.93
N ALA A 77 7.14 13.80 9.65
CA ALA A 77 7.33 14.78 8.59
C ALA A 77 6.07 15.63 8.36
N ALA A 78 4.88 15.03 8.39
CA ALA A 78 3.60 15.70 8.24
C ALA A 78 3.30 16.63 9.42
N ALA A 79 3.55 16.18 10.66
CA ALA A 79 3.41 17.00 11.86
C ALA A 79 4.29 18.26 11.80
N MET A 80 5.45 18.16 11.14
CA MET A 80 6.44 19.24 11.02
C MET A 80 6.47 19.87 9.62
N ALA A 81 5.51 19.59 8.75
CA ALA A 81 5.55 19.99 7.34
C ALA A 81 5.66 21.52 7.17
N GLU A 82 5.00 22.27 8.05
CA GLU A 82 5.05 23.73 8.05
C GLU A 82 6.42 24.27 8.47
N GLU A 83 7.03 23.68 9.50
CA GLU A 83 8.38 24.06 9.92
C GLU A 83 9.41 23.71 8.84
N ILE A 84 9.31 22.50 8.26
CA ILE A 84 10.17 22.06 7.16
C ILE A 84 10.08 23.04 5.98
N ALA A 85 8.87 23.39 5.54
CA ALA A 85 8.66 24.31 4.43
C ALA A 85 9.18 25.73 4.72
N ASN A 86 8.93 26.25 5.93
CA ASN A 86 9.36 27.59 6.33
C ASN A 86 10.88 27.70 6.43
N ARG A 87 11.54 26.72 7.07
CA ARG A 87 13.00 26.75 7.24
C ARG A 87 13.73 26.52 5.93
N THR A 88 13.20 25.68 5.04
CA THR A 88 13.83 25.45 3.72
C THR A 88 13.64 26.59 2.72
N SER A 89 12.71 27.51 3.02
CA SER A 89 12.46 28.72 2.24
C SER A 89 13.09 29.98 2.84
N SER A 90 13.67 29.89 4.05
CA SER A 90 14.27 31.04 4.72
C SER A 90 15.58 31.46 4.05
N ALA A 91 15.80 32.77 3.95
CA ALA A 91 17.07 33.35 3.52
C ALA A 91 18.01 33.70 4.69
N HIS A 92 17.54 33.56 5.94
CA HIS A 92 18.32 33.97 7.10
C HIS A 92 19.29 32.84 7.52
N PRO A 93 20.61 33.10 7.66
CA PRO A 93 21.62 32.06 7.90
C PRO A 93 21.36 31.17 9.13
N ASN A 94 20.76 31.72 10.18
CA ASN A 94 20.46 30.99 11.43
C ASN A 94 19.14 30.21 11.41
N SER A 95 18.31 30.44 10.39
CA SER A 95 16.95 29.87 10.31
C SER A 95 16.80 28.93 9.12
N MET A 96 17.59 29.17 8.07
CA MET A 96 17.58 28.37 6.86
C MET A 96 18.07 26.95 7.10
N MET A 97 17.40 26.00 6.46
CA MET A 97 17.78 24.60 6.45
C MET A 97 17.82 24.09 5.01
N PRO A 98 18.86 23.33 4.62
CA PRO A 98 20.10 23.08 5.35
C PRO A 98 20.90 24.38 5.64
N PRO A 99 21.74 24.41 6.71
CA PRO A 99 22.53 25.59 7.04
C PRO A 99 23.57 25.89 5.93
N PRO A 100 24.12 27.11 5.86
CA PRO A 100 25.08 27.49 4.81
C PRO A 100 26.31 26.59 4.68
N SER A 101 26.68 25.86 5.75
CA SER A 101 27.78 24.91 5.78
C SER A 101 27.44 23.52 5.20
N ALA A 102 26.18 23.27 4.86
CA ALA A 102 25.68 21.99 4.33
C ALA A 102 25.33 22.11 2.84
N ASN A 103 25.11 20.95 2.20
CA ASN A 103 24.69 20.91 0.79
C ASN A 103 23.32 21.59 0.61
N PRO A 104 23.22 22.65 -0.20
CA PRO A 104 21.97 23.39 -0.34
C PRO A 104 20.91 22.55 -1.07
N LEU A 105 19.65 22.92 -0.81
CA LEU A 105 18.51 22.47 -1.60
C LEU A 105 18.45 23.26 -2.91
N THR A 106 18.18 22.56 -3.99
CA THR A 106 17.78 23.13 -5.27
C THR A 106 16.39 23.77 -5.17
N ASP A 107 16.06 24.65 -6.11
CA ASP A 107 14.73 25.26 -6.17
C ASP A 107 13.61 24.23 -6.38
N ASN A 108 13.90 23.14 -7.08
CA ASN A 108 12.95 22.06 -7.28
C ASN A 108 12.68 21.30 -5.97
N GLU A 109 13.73 20.97 -5.21
CA GLU A 109 13.58 20.32 -3.90
C GLU A 109 12.80 21.19 -2.91
N LYS A 110 13.02 22.52 -2.91
CA LYS A 110 12.22 23.46 -2.11
C LYS A 110 10.74 23.45 -2.52
N LYS A 111 10.46 23.46 -3.83
CA LYS A 111 9.09 23.36 -4.35
C LYS A 111 8.43 22.04 -3.94
N THR A 112 9.17 20.92 -3.96
CA THR A 112 8.68 19.63 -3.48
C THR A 112 8.25 19.70 -2.01
N LEU A 113 9.06 20.28 -1.13
CA LEU A 113 8.71 20.41 0.30
C LEU A 113 7.51 21.34 0.53
N GLN A 114 7.38 22.41 -0.27
CA GLN A 114 6.21 23.28 -0.24
C GLN A 114 4.94 22.56 -0.71
N GLN A 115 5.02 21.76 -1.78
CA GLN A 115 3.88 20.97 -2.24
C GLN A 115 3.46 19.92 -1.22
N PHE A 116 4.42 19.30 -0.51
CA PHE A 116 4.10 18.40 0.59
C PHE A 116 3.29 19.08 1.70
N LEU A 117 3.64 20.31 2.09
CA LEU A 117 2.86 21.10 3.05
C LEU A 117 1.42 21.33 2.56
N GLN A 118 1.24 21.67 1.28
CA GLN A 118 -0.09 21.90 0.71
C GLN A 118 -0.94 20.62 0.76
N LEU A 119 -0.35 19.47 0.46
CA LEU A 119 -1.03 18.18 0.53
C LEU A 119 -1.41 17.81 1.97
N VAL A 120 -0.53 18.07 2.94
CA VAL A 120 -0.84 17.85 4.36
C VAL A 120 -1.96 18.78 4.84
N LYS A 121 -1.96 20.05 4.44
CA LYS A 121 -2.99 21.04 4.85
C LYS A 121 -4.34 20.84 4.16
N GLY A 122 -4.34 20.41 2.88
CA GLY A 122 -5.56 20.15 2.10
C GLY A 122 -6.27 18.84 2.45
N GLY A 123 -5.63 17.97 3.25
CA GLY A 123 -6.15 16.70 3.70
C GLY A 123 -6.73 16.66 5.13
N GLY A 124 -6.87 17.82 5.77
CA GLY A 124 -7.20 17.96 7.19
C GLY A 124 -8.68 18.11 7.52
N GLU A 125 -9.61 17.46 6.82
CA GLU A 125 -11.00 17.35 7.29
C GLU A 125 -11.31 15.89 7.69
N ASN A 126 -11.58 15.71 8.98
CA ASN A 126 -11.93 14.45 9.61
C ASN A 126 -13.16 13.82 8.93
N LEU A 127 -12.96 12.69 8.26
CA LEU A 127 -14.04 11.73 8.01
C LEU A 127 -14.08 10.77 9.20
N ASN A 128 -15.24 10.49 9.76
CA ASN A 128 -15.34 9.70 10.99
C ASN A 128 -14.96 8.24 10.69
N ASP A 129 -14.19 7.61 11.58
CA ASP A 129 -13.59 6.26 11.46
C ASP A 129 -14.58 5.07 11.24
N GLU A 130 -15.89 5.32 11.12
CA GLU A 130 -16.91 4.28 10.96
C GLU A 130 -17.23 3.88 9.51
N GLN A 131 -16.58 4.47 8.51
CA GLN A 131 -16.80 4.18 7.08
C GLN A 131 -15.56 3.66 6.34
N LYS A 132 -14.82 2.72 6.95
CA LYS A 132 -13.72 2.02 6.27
C LYS A 132 -14.28 0.89 5.38
N TYR A 133 -14.62 1.21 4.14
CA TYR A 133 -14.86 0.20 3.10
C TYR A 133 -13.52 -0.47 2.79
N GLY A 134 -13.41 -1.77 3.11
CA GLY A 134 -12.21 -2.53 2.78
C GLY A 134 -12.12 -2.68 1.27
N VAL A 135 -11.08 -2.11 0.65
CA VAL A 135 -10.73 -2.37 -0.74
C VAL A 135 -9.60 -3.39 -0.76
N SER A 136 -9.82 -4.50 -1.45
CA SER A 136 -8.76 -5.48 -1.73
C SER A 136 -8.55 -5.61 -3.22
N ILE A 137 -7.29 -5.60 -3.64
CA ILE A 137 -6.89 -5.77 -5.04
C ILE A 137 -6.09 -7.06 -5.16
N SER A 138 -6.47 -7.87 -6.14
CA SER A 138 -5.80 -9.10 -6.51
C SER A 138 -5.54 -9.13 -8.01
N TRP A 139 -4.50 -9.87 -8.37
CA TRP A 139 -4.07 -10.05 -9.75
C TRP A 139 -3.72 -11.51 -10.00
N THR A 140 -3.86 -11.95 -11.24
CA THR A 140 -3.41 -13.28 -11.68
C THR A 140 -2.57 -13.12 -12.94
N ALA A 141 -1.31 -13.54 -12.84
CA ALA A 141 -0.39 -13.68 -13.97
C ALA A 141 -0.33 -15.16 -14.40
N TYR A 142 0.06 -15.45 -15.64
CA TYR A 142 0.08 -16.82 -16.14
C TYR A 142 1.50 -17.28 -16.50
N LYS A 143 1.77 -18.56 -16.22
CA LYS A 143 3.02 -19.25 -16.59
C LYS A 143 2.76 -20.49 -17.43
N PHE A 144 3.84 -21.03 -18.01
CA PHE A 144 3.91 -22.17 -18.93
C PHE A 144 3.54 -21.85 -20.38
N PRO A 145 4.20 -22.52 -21.36
CA PRO A 145 4.14 -22.15 -22.77
C PRO A 145 2.83 -22.48 -23.49
N GLU A 146 2.09 -23.51 -23.04
CA GLU A 146 0.84 -23.93 -23.68
C GLU A 146 -0.34 -23.10 -23.16
N TYR A 147 -0.98 -22.31 -24.03
CA TYR A 147 -2.08 -21.41 -23.67
C TYR A 147 -3.23 -22.11 -22.94
N THR A 148 -3.65 -23.28 -23.42
CA THR A 148 -4.75 -24.08 -22.82
C THR A 148 -4.39 -24.75 -21.50
N ARG A 149 -3.10 -24.73 -21.12
CA ARG A 149 -2.58 -25.34 -19.89
C ARG A 149 -1.79 -24.32 -19.05
N ARG A 150 -1.97 -23.03 -19.35
CA ARG A 150 -1.36 -21.96 -18.57
C ARG A 150 -1.84 -22.05 -17.13
N VAL A 151 -0.94 -21.82 -16.18
CA VAL A 151 -1.26 -21.88 -14.76
C VAL A 151 -1.20 -20.48 -14.17
N GLY A 152 -2.27 -20.09 -13.48
CA GLY A 152 -2.36 -18.81 -12.79
C GLY A 152 -1.49 -18.78 -11.54
N VAL A 153 -0.77 -17.67 -11.36
CA VAL A 153 -0.13 -17.27 -10.11
C VAL A 153 -0.86 -16.04 -9.62
N THR A 154 -1.58 -16.18 -8.51
CA THR A 154 -2.39 -15.11 -7.94
C THR A 154 -1.62 -14.39 -6.83
N GLY A 155 -1.70 -13.07 -6.82
CA GLY A 155 -1.22 -12.24 -5.74
C GLY A 155 -2.23 -11.17 -5.34
N THR A 156 -1.96 -10.56 -4.19
CA THR A 156 -2.68 -9.42 -3.62
C THR A 156 -1.71 -8.30 -3.31
N PHE A 157 -2.24 -7.16 -2.89
CA PHE A 157 -1.47 -6.14 -2.20
C PHE A 157 -2.01 -6.01 -0.78
N ASP A 158 -1.14 -6.21 0.22
CA ASP A 158 -1.54 -6.15 1.64
C ASP A 158 -2.01 -4.74 2.02
N LYS A 159 -1.62 -3.72 1.25
CA LYS A 159 -2.09 -2.35 1.42
C LYS A 159 -2.65 -1.82 0.10
N THR A 160 -3.88 -1.34 0.16
CA THR A 160 -4.53 -0.59 -0.90
C THR A 160 -5.20 0.61 -0.25
N TYR A 161 -5.04 1.78 -0.85
CA TYR A 161 -5.66 3.01 -0.39
C TYR A 161 -6.62 3.52 -1.44
N ILE A 162 -7.75 4.05 -1.00
CA ILE A 162 -8.75 4.66 -1.86
C ILE A 162 -9.12 6.04 -1.29
N THR A 163 -9.16 7.03 -2.18
CA THR A 163 -9.62 8.39 -1.90
C THR A 163 -10.86 8.65 -2.74
N TYR A 164 -11.92 9.10 -2.07
CA TYR A 164 -13.17 9.47 -2.71
C TYR A 164 -13.22 10.98 -2.91
N LYS A 165 -13.62 11.44 -4.10
CA LYS A 165 -13.79 12.88 -4.36
C LYS A 165 -15.07 13.44 -3.74
N LYS A 166 -16.05 12.58 -3.46
CA LYS A 166 -17.35 12.95 -2.91
C LYS A 166 -17.41 12.58 -1.43
N LYS A 167 -18.04 13.43 -0.64
CA LYS A 167 -18.37 13.14 0.76
C LYS A 167 -19.66 12.32 0.88
N GLU A 168 -20.58 12.53 -0.04
CA GLU A 168 -21.89 11.86 -0.10
C GLU A 168 -22.30 11.62 -1.55
N ALA A 169 -23.11 10.60 -1.80
CA ALA A 169 -23.71 10.33 -3.10
C ALA A 169 -24.99 9.48 -2.95
N ALA A 170 -25.89 9.56 -3.93
CA ALA A 170 -27.16 8.82 -3.91
C ALA A 170 -26.98 7.29 -3.97
N ASN A 171 -25.86 6.80 -4.51
CA ASN A 171 -25.52 5.39 -4.56
C ASN A 171 -24.00 5.20 -4.62
N ILE A 172 -23.56 3.95 -4.42
CA ILE A 172 -22.14 3.57 -4.42
C ILE A 172 -21.44 3.90 -5.75
N TYR A 173 -22.11 3.73 -6.90
CA TYR A 173 -21.49 3.98 -8.20
C TYR A 173 -21.14 5.44 -8.38
N ASP A 174 -22.06 6.32 -7.99
CA ASP A 174 -21.81 7.76 -7.99
C ASP A 174 -20.72 8.14 -6.98
N PHE A 175 -20.66 7.48 -5.83
CA PHE A 175 -19.65 7.72 -4.81
C PHE A 175 -18.24 7.35 -5.29
N LEU A 176 -18.12 6.21 -5.99
CA LEU A 176 -16.86 5.70 -6.52
C LEU A 176 -16.40 6.44 -7.78
N ASN A 177 -17.29 7.13 -8.48
CA ASN A 177 -16.92 7.87 -9.68
C ASN A 177 -15.92 8.99 -9.36
N GLY A 178 -14.79 9.01 -10.05
CA GLY A 178 -13.66 9.89 -9.77
C GLY A 178 -12.76 9.45 -8.62
N ALA A 179 -13.01 8.30 -7.99
CA ALA A 179 -12.15 7.78 -6.92
C ALA A 179 -10.72 7.52 -7.41
N GLU A 180 -9.78 7.73 -6.52
CA GLU A 180 -8.35 7.53 -6.74
C GLU A 180 -7.89 6.36 -5.88
N ILE A 181 -7.13 5.46 -6.47
CA ILE A 181 -6.62 4.24 -5.84
C ILE A 181 -5.10 4.31 -5.86
N LEU A 182 -4.48 3.89 -4.76
CA LEU A 182 -3.05 3.83 -4.62
C LEU A 182 -2.61 2.49 -4.04
N ILE A 183 -1.63 1.88 -4.70
CA ILE A 183 -1.12 0.56 -4.35
C ILE A 183 0.40 0.62 -4.23
N PRO A 184 0.97 0.48 -3.01
CA PRO A 184 2.40 0.32 -2.82
C PRO A 184 2.86 -1.07 -3.31
N THR A 185 3.73 -1.12 -4.30
CA THR A 185 4.14 -2.38 -4.94
C THR A 185 4.99 -3.26 -4.02
N ASN A 186 5.65 -2.68 -3.03
CA ASN A 186 6.38 -3.39 -1.99
C ASN A 186 5.48 -4.15 -0.97
N THR A 187 4.16 -4.05 -1.12
CA THR A 187 3.18 -4.82 -0.32
C THR A 187 2.59 -6.00 -1.10
N ALA A 188 3.17 -6.32 -2.26
CA ALA A 188 2.75 -7.47 -3.05
C ALA A 188 2.92 -8.77 -2.25
N ASN A 189 1.86 -9.55 -2.18
CA ASN A 189 1.78 -10.80 -1.44
C ASN A 189 1.32 -11.91 -2.38
N VAL A 190 2.07 -13.01 -2.45
CA VAL A 190 1.76 -14.16 -3.29
C VAL A 190 1.38 -15.33 -2.39
N GLY A 191 0.09 -15.42 -2.06
CA GLY A 191 -0.47 -16.55 -1.30
C GLY A 191 0.14 -16.74 0.10
N ASN A 192 0.58 -15.66 0.75
CA ASN A 192 1.31 -15.64 2.02
C ASN A 192 2.64 -16.42 2.00
N ASP A 193 3.21 -16.65 0.82
CA ASP A 193 4.52 -17.27 0.64
C ASP A 193 5.59 -16.16 0.59
N SER A 194 6.41 -16.06 1.63
CA SER A 194 7.40 -14.98 1.77
C SER A 194 8.46 -15.00 0.68
N LEU A 195 8.86 -16.19 0.20
CA LEU A 195 9.85 -16.33 -0.86
C LEU A 195 9.27 -15.87 -2.21
N LYS A 196 8.06 -16.30 -2.55
CA LYS A 196 7.38 -15.86 -3.79
C LYS A 196 7.09 -14.35 -3.75
N SER A 197 6.64 -13.84 -2.62
CA SER A 197 6.38 -12.42 -2.43
C SER A 197 7.67 -11.60 -2.58
N SER A 198 8.77 -12.05 -1.97
CA SER A 198 10.10 -11.44 -2.13
C SER A 198 10.57 -11.46 -3.58
N ASN A 199 10.38 -12.57 -4.31
CA ASN A 199 10.75 -12.65 -5.72
C ASN A 199 9.96 -11.65 -6.57
N VAL A 200 8.65 -11.53 -6.35
CA VAL A 200 7.81 -10.56 -7.06
C VAL A 200 8.19 -9.12 -6.70
N ILE A 201 8.41 -8.80 -5.43
CA ILE A 201 8.82 -7.46 -5.00
C ILE A 201 10.19 -7.09 -5.57
N ASN A 202 11.20 -7.94 -5.35
CA ASN A 202 12.60 -7.60 -5.59
C ASN A 202 13.06 -7.88 -7.03
N SER A 203 12.41 -8.81 -7.75
CA SER A 203 12.80 -9.15 -9.12
C SER A 203 11.88 -8.55 -10.17
N PHE A 204 10.61 -8.27 -9.84
CA PHE A 204 9.66 -7.66 -10.77
C PHE A 204 9.36 -6.21 -10.39
N PHE A 205 8.80 -5.95 -9.21
CA PHE A 205 8.36 -4.59 -8.85
C PHE A 205 9.49 -3.57 -8.65
N SER A 206 10.71 -4.02 -8.35
CA SER A 206 11.89 -3.17 -8.23
C SER A 206 12.29 -2.44 -9.53
N TYR A 207 11.78 -2.88 -10.68
CA TYR A 207 12.01 -2.25 -11.99
C TYR A 207 10.99 -1.16 -12.33
N PHE A 208 9.98 -0.95 -11.49
CA PHE A 208 8.95 0.06 -11.70
C PHE A 208 9.01 1.13 -10.60
N THR A 209 8.21 2.17 -10.78
CA THR A 209 7.91 3.10 -9.68
C THR A 209 7.29 2.34 -8.49
N PRO A 210 7.56 2.75 -7.24
CA PRO A 210 7.09 2.04 -6.04
C PRO A 210 5.56 1.97 -5.85
N VAL A 211 4.80 2.63 -6.71
CA VAL A 211 3.36 2.83 -6.60
C VAL A 211 2.68 2.61 -7.94
N ILE A 212 1.52 1.94 -7.90
CA ILE A 212 0.53 1.89 -8.98
C ILE A 212 -0.63 2.82 -8.58
N TYR A 213 -1.09 3.62 -9.53
CA TYR A 213 -2.23 4.50 -9.36
C TYR A 213 -3.42 4.00 -10.18
N GLY A 214 -4.60 4.00 -9.59
CA GLY A 214 -5.87 3.84 -10.30
C GLY A 214 -6.68 5.12 -10.23
N HIS A 215 -7.36 5.47 -11.30
CA HIS A 215 -8.34 6.57 -11.29
C HIS A 215 -9.62 6.10 -11.98
N VAL A 216 -10.71 6.08 -11.24
CA VAL A 216 -12.04 5.70 -11.75
C VAL A 216 -12.55 6.84 -12.63
N MET A 217 -12.45 6.68 -13.94
CA MET A 217 -12.84 7.68 -14.93
C MET A 217 -14.36 7.79 -15.03
N ALA A 218 -15.04 6.64 -15.05
CA ALA A 218 -16.48 6.55 -15.19
C ALA A 218 -16.99 5.22 -14.65
N ILE A 219 -18.21 5.21 -14.12
CA ILE A 219 -18.96 4.00 -13.82
C ILE A 219 -20.35 4.08 -14.47
N ASN A 220 -20.70 3.06 -15.23
CA ASN A 220 -22.04 2.88 -15.79
C ASN A 220 -22.77 1.76 -15.01
N SER A 221 -23.74 2.17 -14.20
CA SER A 221 -24.53 1.28 -13.34
C SER A 221 -25.51 0.39 -14.12
N LEU A 222 -25.93 0.81 -15.33
CA LEU A 222 -26.84 0.03 -16.19
C LEU A 222 -26.10 -1.11 -16.88
N SER A 223 -24.94 -0.81 -17.49
CA SER A 223 -24.12 -1.83 -18.17
C SER A 223 -23.19 -2.58 -17.22
N LYS A 224 -23.21 -2.25 -15.92
CA LYS A 224 -22.33 -2.81 -14.88
C LYS A 224 -20.86 -2.81 -15.30
N ARG A 225 -20.38 -1.64 -15.76
CA ARG A 225 -18.99 -1.45 -16.19
C ARG A 225 -18.37 -0.21 -15.60
N ALA A 226 -17.08 -0.27 -15.29
CA ALA A 226 -16.27 0.86 -14.89
C ALA A 226 -15.08 1.03 -15.84
N SER A 227 -14.77 2.27 -16.20
CA SER A 227 -13.52 2.64 -16.84
C SER A 227 -12.56 3.13 -15.79
N VAL A 228 -11.39 2.50 -15.67
CA VAL A 228 -10.35 2.86 -14.71
C VAL A 228 -9.05 3.08 -15.44
N LYS A 229 -8.48 4.28 -15.29
CA LYS A 229 -7.13 4.58 -15.77
C LYS A 229 -6.12 4.05 -14.75
N ILE A 230 -5.36 3.04 -15.14
CA ILE A 230 -4.25 2.48 -14.37
C ILE A 230 -2.97 3.16 -14.81
N THR A 231 -2.15 3.63 -13.87
CA THR A 231 -0.84 4.21 -14.12
C THR A 231 0.21 3.46 -13.32
N MET A 232 1.20 2.93 -14.02
CA MET A 232 2.35 2.24 -13.43
C MET A 232 3.60 2.66 -14.20
N ASN A 233 4.68 2.94 -13.48
CA ASN A 233 5.97 3.29 -14.08
C ASN A 233 5.92 4.54 -14.99
N GLY A 234 5.02 5.47 -14.69
CA GLY A 234 4.80 6.68 -15.49
C GLY A 234 3.98 6.48 -16.77
N PHE A 235 3.56 5.26 -17.08
CA PHE A 235 2.69 4.95 -18.23
C PHE A 235 1.26 4.69 -17.76
N SER A 236 0.28 5.12 -18.55
CA SER A 236 -1.14 4.96 -18.24
C SER A 236 -1.85 4.11 -19.29
N GLN A 237 -2.75 3.23 -18.84
CA GLN A 237 -3.67 2.46 -19.68
C GLN A 237 -5.08 2.55 -19.10
N GLU A 238 -6.08 2.68 -19.95
CA GLU A 238 -7.48 2.52 -19.56
C GLU A 238 -7.86 1.03 -19.55
N VAL A 239 -8.41 0.56 -18.44
CA VAL A 239 -8.90 -0.81 -18.28
C VAL A 239 -10.39 -0.76 -17.98
N ILE A 240 -11.16 -1.55 -18.71
CA ILE A 240 -12.59 -1.73 -18.47
C ILE A 240 -12.76 -2.88 -17.48
N PHE A 241 -13.48 -2.59 -16.40
CA PHE A 241 -13.88 -3.55 -15.39
C PHE A 241 -15.37 -3.86 -15.54
N GLU A 242 -15.71 -5.14 -15.52
CA GLU A 242 -17.07 -5.61 -15.29
C GLU A 242 -17.36 -5.61 -13.80
N ILE A 243 -18.59 -5.28 -13.43
CA ILE A 243 -19.01 -5.09 -12.04
C ILE A 243 -20.05 -6.14 -11.66
N GLU A 244 -19.81 -6.81 -10.55
CA GLU A 244 -20.72 -7.78 -9.95
C GLU A 244 -21.06 -7.35 -8.51
N GLU A 245 -22.35 -7.35 -8.18
CA GLU A 245 -22.82 -7.20 -6.81
C GLU A 245 -22.97 -8.59 -6.17
N ALA A 246 -22.02 -8.97 -5.32
CA ALA A 246 -21.99 -10.27 -4.66
C ALA A 246 -22.26 -10.10 -3.15
N GLY A 247 -23.54 -10.21 -2.76
CA GLY A 247 -23.96 -9.98 -1.38
C GLY A 247 -23.68 -8.54 -0.94
N GLU A 248 -22.84 -8.36 0.09
CA GLU A 248 -22.42 -7.04 0.59
C GLU A 248 -21.18 -6.47 -0.12
N ASN A 249 -20.66 -7.18 -1.13
CA ASN A 249 -19.43 -6.84 -1.82
C ASN A 249 -19.70 -6.38 -3.26
N LEU A 250 -18.95 -5.38 -3.70
CA LEU A 250 -18.90 -4.94 -5.09
C LEU A 250 -17.58 -5.42 -5.69
N ILE A 251 -17.67 -6.32 -6.67
CA ILE A 251 -16.52 -6.96 -7.31
C ILE A 251 -16.34 -6.33 -8.68
N PHE A 252 -15.09 -5.96 -8.98
CA PHE A 252 -14.66 -5.45 -10.28
C PHE A 252 -13.68 -6.43 -10.89
N THR A 253 -13.95 -6.92 -12.10
CA THR A 253 -13.05 -7.81 -12.84
C THR A 253 -12.65 -7.20 -14.17
N GLY A 254 -11.35 -7.13 -14.43
CA GLY A 254 -10.79 -6.56 -15.66
C GLY A 254 -9.50 -7.25 -16.06
N GLU A 255 -8.92 -6.82 -17.17
CA GLU A 255 -7.69 -7.42 -17.70
C GLU A 255 -6.78 -6.34 -18.30
N VAL A 256 -5.50 -6.40 -17.96
CA VAL A 256 -4.45 -5.74 -18.73
C VAL A 256 -3.98 -6.74 -19.78
N GLN A 257 -4.28 -6.49 -21.05
CA GLN A 257 -3.95 -7.42 -22.15
C GLN A 257 -2.45 -7.56 -22.40
N ASP A 258 -1.69 -6.50 -22.12
CA ASP A 258 -0.24 -6.50 -22.27
C ASP A 258 0.43 -5.60 -21.23
N ILE A 259 1.09 -6.21 -20.25
CA ILE A 259 1.85 -5.48 -19.22
C ILE A 259 3.04 -4.69 -19.80
N GLY A 260 3.46 -5.01 -21.04
CA GLY A 260 4.49 -4.31 -21.79
C GLY A 260 4.21 -2.82 -22.00
N TYR A 261 2.92 -2.39 -22.01
CA TYR A 261 2.54 -0.97 -22.07
C TYR A 261 3.09 -0.15 -20.90
N PHE A 262 3.39 -0.78 -19.76
CA PHE A 262 4.00 -0.13 -18.59
C PHE A 262 5.53 -0.22 -18.58
N ASN A 263 6.14 -0.49 -19.74
CA ASN A 263 7.58 -0.70 -19.91
C ASN A 263 8.12 -1.87 -19.06
N ALA A 264 7.41 -3.00 -19.07
CA ALA A 264 7.66 -4.15 -18.20
C ALA A 264 8.77 -5.11 -18.67
N ASN A 265 9.38 -4.90 -19.83
CA ASN A 265 10.32 -5.87 -20.43
C ASN A 265 11.51 -6.18 -19.51
N ALA A 266 12.08 -5.17 -18.86
CA ALA A 266 13.20 -5.38 -17.92
C ALA A 266 12.77 -6.22 -16.71
N ALA A 267 11.57 -5.95 -16.17
CA ALA A 267 10.99 -6.67 -15.05
C ALA A 267 10.65 -8.12 -15.39
N LEU A 268 10.05 -8.36 -16.57
CA LEU A 268 9.73 -9.72 -17.06
C LEU A 268 11.01 -10.53 -17.27
N ASN A 269 12.04 -9.95 -17.86
CA ASN A 269 13.34 -10.59 -18.04
C ASN A 269 14.01 -10.92 -16.69
N ALA A 270 13.89 -10.03 -15.71
CA ALA A 270 14.43 -10.27 -14.37
C ALA A 270 13.67 -11.38 -13.64
N LEU A 271 12.35 -11.40 -13.73
CA LEU A 271 11.52 -12.48 -13.20
C LEU A 271 11.81 -13.82 -13.88
N GLN A 272 12.03 -13.82 -15.20
CA GLN A 272 12.46 -15.01 -15.93
C GLN A 272 13.83 -15.50 -15.46
N ARG A 273 14.81 -14.63 -15.22
CA ARG A 273 16.09 -15.06 -14.65
C ARG A 273 15.95 -15.65 -13.24
N ALA A 274 15.09 -15.07 -12.41
CA ALA A 274 14.86 -15.53 -11.04
C ALA A 274 14.03 -16.82 -10.94
N CYS A 275 13.09 -17.04 -11.86
CA CYS A 275 12.06 -18.09 -11.75
C CYS A 275 11.87 -18.93 -13.03
N GLY A 276 12.70 -18.75 -14.06
CA GLY A 276 12.51 -19.30 -15.41
C GLY A 276 12.37 -20.81 -15.43
N GLN A 277 13.20 -21.53 -14.67
CA GLN A 277 13.10 -22.99 -14.54
C GLN A 277 11.73 -23.44 -14.00
N TYR A 278 11.13 -22.69 -13.08
CA TYR A 278 9.79 -22.97 -12.53
C TYR A 278 8.65 -22.55 -13.45
N HIS A 279 8.95 -21.74 -14.47
CA HIS A 279 8.00 -21.18 -15.43
C HIS A 279 8.15 -21.76 -16.85
N GLN A 280 9.10 -22.68 -17.07
CA GLN A 280 9.48 -23.19 -18.39
C GLN A 280 9.73 -22.05 -19.39
N ASP A 281 10.42 -21.00 -18.90
CA ASP A 281 10.80 -19.82 -19.68
C ASP A 281 9.63 -19.05 -20.34
N LYS A 282 8.40 -19.24 -19.86
CA LYS A 282 7.24 -18.47 -20.30
C LYS A 282 6.52 -17.78 -19.15
N VAL A 283 6.41 -16.47 -19.29
CA VAL A 283 5.45 -15.61 -18.59
C VAL A 283 4.57 -14.95 -19.65
N TRP A 284 3.26 -14.92 -19.42
CA TRP A 284 2.33 -14.28 -20.34
C TRP A 284 2.20 -12.78 -20.04
N PRO A 285 1.99 -11.93 -21.06
CA PRO A 285 1.89 -10.49 -20.87
C PRO A 285 0.53 -10.06 -20.30
N ASP A 286 -0.50 -10.89 -20.43
CA ASP A 286 -1.83 -10.60 -19.91
C ASP A 286 -1.93 -10.86 -18.40
N ILE A 287 -2.62 -9.95 -17.71
CA ILE A 287 -2.83 -9.97 -16.27
C ILE A 287 -4.30 -9.76 -15.97
N SER A 288 -4.93 -10.76 -15.33
CA SER A 288 -6.28 -10.60 -14.79
C SER A 288 -6.24 -9.76 -13.52
N LEU A 289 -7.18 -8.84 -13.38
CA LEU A 289 -7.33 -7.95 -12.24
C LEU A 289 -8.68 -8.18 -11.57
N LYS A 290 -8.69 -8.21 -10.23
CA LYS A 290 -9.91 -8.19 -9.44
C LYS A 290 -9.77 -7.21 -8.29
N ALA A 291 -10.68 -6.26 -8.19
CA ALA A 291 -10.87 -5.42 -7.02
C ALA A 291 -12.18 -5.77 -6.31
N GLU A 292 -12.19 -5.71 -4.99
CA GLU A 292 -13.36 -5.99 -4.18
C GLU A 292 -13.52 -4.89 -3.14
N ILE A 293 -14.72 -4.29 -3.10
CA ILE A 293 -15.12 -3.30 -2.12
C ILE A 293 -16.14 -3.96 -1.19
N LYS A 294 -15.76 -4.13 0.08
CA LYS A 294 -16.58 -4.81 1.08
C LYS A 294 -17.57 -3.85 1.74
N ASN A 295 -18.72 -4.38 2.15
CA ASN A 295 -19.76 -3.68 2.92
C ASN A 295 -20.36 -2.46 2.20
N PHE A 296 -20.43 -2.45 0.87
CA PHE A 296 -20.91 -1.29 0.11
C PHE A 296 -22.38 -0.93 0.42
N ARG A 297 -23.19 -1.90 0.87
CA ARG A 297 -24.62 -1.69 1.15
C ARG A 297 -24.89 -0.74 2.32
N LYS A 298 -23.90 -0.47 3.19
CA LYS A 298 -24.00 0.59 4.21
C LYS A 298 -24.20 2.00 3.63
N PHE A 299 -23.95 2.20 2.33
CA PHE A 299 -24.33 3.44 1.63
C PHE A 299 -25.85 3.60 1.45
N SER A 300 -26.62 2.51 1.43
CA SER A 300 -28.08 2.57 1.16
C SER A 300 -28.94 2.79 2.41
N SER A 301 -28.36 2.79 3.62
CA SER A 301 -29.10 2.81 4.89
C SER A 301 -29.24 4.19 5.54
N THR A 302 -28.69 5.26 4.96
CA THR A 302 -28.98 6.63 5.42
C THR A 302 -30.00 7.26 4.46
N PRO A 303 -31.24 7.54 4.91
CA PRO A 303 -32.19 8.22 4.05
C PRO A 303 -31.66 9.62 3.74
N LEU A 304 -31.63 9.96 2.45
CA LEU A 304 -31.43 11.34 1.97
C LEU A 304 -32.47 12.23 2.67
N LYS A 305 -32.00 13.13 3.53
CA LYS A 305 -32.82 14.20 4.11
C LYS A 305 -32.78 15.43 3.22
#